data_AF-A0A4V6D0X4-F1
#
_entry.id   AF-A0A4V6D0X4-F1
#
_cell.length_a   1.000
_cell.length_b   1.000
_cell.length_c   1.000
_cell.angle_alpha   90.00
_cell.angle_beta   90.00
_cell.angle_gamma   90.00
#
_symmetry.space_group_name_H-M   'P 1'
#
loop_
_entity.id
_entity.type
_entity.pdbx_description
1 polymer ?
#
loop_
_entity_poly.entity_id
_entity_poly.type
_entity_poly.pdbx_seq_one_letter_code
_entity_poly.pdbx_strand_id
1 'polypeptide(L)'
;MEELKKLQDENKSLLQEIEVLETEVQGVPLEAVQSSTFCELLLRIDTMVVSGMISMHEASDLSEKVVDNRSIIQSTFSEIHHKANTELLSKLRLFLRKPVDCIWVSFGTQPPT
;
A
#
# COMPACT_ATOMS: atom_id res chain seq x y z
N MET A 1 -32.67 -24.30 -24.92
CA MET A 1 -32.67 -22.96 -25.55
C MET A 1 -32.91 -21.87 -24.52
N GLU A 2 -33.83 -22.09 -23.56
CA GLU A 2 -34.10 -21.16 -22.46
C GLU A 2 -32.92 -21.01 -21.47
N GLU A 3 -32.24 -22.10 -21.12
CA GLU A 3 -31.02 -22.06 -20.28
C GLU A 3 -29.87 -21.27 -20.93
N LEU A 4 -29.69 -21.39 -22.25
CA LEU A 4 -28.67 -20.66 -22.98
C LEU A 4 -28.92 -19.14 -22.92
N LYS A 5 -30.20 -18.75 -22.99
CA LYS A 5 -30.62 -17.35 -22.87
C LYS A 5 -30.37 -16.80 -21.47
N LYS A 6 -30.68 -17.59 -20.43
CA LYS A 6 -30.39 -17.22 -19.02
C LYS A 6 -28.90 -17.01 -18.78
N LEU A 7 -28.05 -17.90 -19.31
CA LEU A 7 -26.59 -17.75 -19.23
C LEU A 7 -26.09 -16.51 -19.98
N GLN A 8 -26.71 -16.15 -21.09
CA GLN A 8 -26.38 -14.94 -21.84
C GLN A 8 -26.72 -13.67 -21.05
N ASP A 9 -27.89 -13.65 -20.40
CA ASP A 9 -28.32 -12.53 -19.56
C ASP A 9 -27.44 -12.39 -18.32
N GLU A 10 -27.08 -13.49 -17.67
CA GLU A 10 -26.13 -13.51 -16.54
C GLU A 10 -24.73 -13.02 -16.97
N ASN A 11 -24.22 -13.48 -18.11
CA ASN A 11 -22.91 -13.04 -18.62
C ASN A 11 -22.90 -11.53 -18.91
N LYS A 12 -23.98 -11.00 -19.49
CA LYS A 12 -24.12 -9.56 -19.72
C LYS A 12 -24.18 -8.76 -18.42
N SER A 13 -24.89 -9.27 -17.41
CA SER A 13 -24.95 -8.65 -16.08
C SER A 13 -23.58 -8.60 -15.42
N LEU A 14 -22.83 -9.70 -15.48
CA LEU A 14 -21.49 -9.80 -14.90
C LEU A 14 -20.50 -8.86 -15.61
N LEU A 15 -20.58 -8.74 -16.94
CA LEU A 15 -19.74 -7.80 -17.70
C LEU A 15 -20.00 -6.34 -17.31
N GLN A 16 -21.26 -5.97 -17.07
CA GLN A 16 -21.59 -4.62 -16.60
C GLN A 16 -21.08 -4.37 -15.18
N GLU A 17 -21.15 -5.36 -14.30
CA GLU A 17 -20.62 -5.26 -12.95
C GLU A 17 -19.09 -5.11 -12.95
N ILE A 18 -18.39 -5.83 -13.82
CA ILE A 18 -16.94 -5.67 -14.02
C ILE A 18 -16.61 -4.26 -14.52
N GLU A 19 -17.33 -3.74 -15.52
CA GLU A 19 -17.10 -2.40 -16.07
C GLU A 19 -17.31 -1.30 -15.02
N VAL A 20 -18.33 -1.44 -14.15
CA VAL A 20 -18.56 -0.53 -13.02
C VAL A 20 -17.40 -0.62 -12.02
N LEU A 21 -16.97 -1.83 -11.64
CA LEU A 21 -15.87 -2.01 -10.69
C LEU A 21 -14.55 -1.45 -11.23
N GLU A 22 -14.26 -1.65 -12.51
CA GLU A 22 -13.06 -1.11 -13.16
C GLU A 22 -13.08 0.42 -13.23
N THR A 23 -14.24 1.02 -13.52
CA THR A 23 -14.39 2.49 -13.54
C THR A 23 -14.37 3.12 -12.15
N GLU A 24 -14.88 2.44 -11.12
CA GLU A 24 -14.74 2.85 -9.72
C GLU A 24 -13.28 2.82 -9.26
N VAL A 25 -12.51 1.81 -9.65
CA VAL A 25 -11.07 1.71 -9.37
C VAL A 25 -10.28 2.80 -10.08
N GLN A 26 -10.66 3.15 -11.31
CA GLN A 26 -10.00 4.18 -12.11
C GLN A 26 -10.36 5.63 -11.68
N GLY A 27 -11.47 5.79 -10.94
CA GLY A 27 -11.95 7.07 -10.40
C GLY A 27 -11.38 7.45 -9.03
N VAL A 28 -10.55 6.61 -8.40
CA VAL A 28 -9.94 6.92 -7.10
C VAL A 28 -8.86 7.99 -7.28
N PRO A 29 -9.00 9.18 -6.66
CA PRO A 29 -7.97 10.21 -6.73
C PRO A 29 -6.62 9.67 -6.25
N LEU A 30 -5.52 10.04 -6.91
CA LEU A 30 -4.17 9.61 -6.52
C LEU A 30 -3.86 9.89 -5.03
N GLU A 31 -4.44 10.95 -4.47
CA GLU A 31 -4.38 11.30 -3.04
C GLU A 31 -5.12 10.30 -2.12
N ALA A 32 -6.21 9.71 -2.61
CA ALA A 32 -6.92 8.63 -1.91
C ALA A 32 -6.14 7.30 -2.01
N VAL A 33 -5.43 7.05 -3.12
CA VAL A 33 -4.51 5.89 -3.25
C VAL A 33 -3.28 6.06 -2.36
N GLN A 34 -2.68 7.26 -2.30
CA GLN A 34 -1.60 7.59 -1.35
C GLN A 34 -2.05 7.35 0.10
N SER A 35 -3.26 7.82 0.43
CA SER A 35 -3.85 7.63 1.75
C SER A 35 -4.17 6.17 2.02
N SER A 36 -4.55 5.39 1.00
CA SER A 36 -4.83 3.95 1.12
C SER A 36 -3.60 3.14 1.53
N THR A 37 -2.47 3.28 0.80
CA THR A 37 -1.25 2.51 1.11
C THR A 37 -0.66 2.89 2.46
N PHE A 38 -0.68 4.17 2.82
CA PHE A 38 -0.22 4.65 4.12
C PHE A 38 -1.06 4.07 5.27
N CYS A 39 -2.39 4.16 5.17
CA CYS A 39 -3.30 3.61 6.18
C CYS A 39 -3.17 2.08 6.30
N GLU A 40 -3.07 1.37 5.17
CA GLU A 40 -2.91 -0.09 5.19
C GLU A 40 -1.60 -0.51 5.86
N LEU A 41 -0.50 0.23 5.64
CA LEU A 41 0.77 -0.03 6.30
C LEU A 41 0.67 0.07 7.83
N LEU A 42 -0.01 1.11 8.34
CA LEU A 42 -0.24 1.26 9.77
C LEU A 42 -1.10 0.10 10.32
N LEU A 43 -2.19 -0.25 9.63
CA LEU A 43 -3.04 -1.38 10.01
C LEU A 43 -2.29 -2.73 10.01
N ARG A 44 -1.37 -2.92 9.06
CA ARG A 44 -0.50 -4.10 8.99
C ARG A 44 0.47 -4.13 10.16
N ILE A 45 1.04 -2.99 10.55
CA ILE A 45 1.88 -2.88 11.75
C ILE A 45 1.08 -3.27 13.01
N ASP A 46 -0.13 -2.73 13.17
CA ASP A 46 -1.02 -3.09 14.29
C ASP A 46 -1.33 -4.59 14.30
N THR A 47 -1.62 -5.16 13.13
CA THR A 47 -1.85 -6.60 12.98
C THR A 47 -0.61 -7.41 13.40
N MET A 48 0.60 -6.95 13.09
CA MET A 48 1.84 -7.60 13.51
C MET A 48 2.06 -7.52 15.02
N VAL A 49 1.62 -6.44 15.69
CA VAL A 49 1.63 -6.35 17.16
C VAL A 49 0.65 -7.35 17.77
N VAL A 50 -0.60 -7.37 17.29
CA VAL A 50 -1.66 -8.25 17.80
C VAL A 50 -1.30 -9.72 17.62
N SER A 51 -0.65 -10.07 16.51
CA SER A 51 -0.17 -11.43 16.24
C SER A 51 1.14 -11.79 16.95
N GLY A 52 1.75 -10.84 17.69
CA GLY A 52 3.01 -11.06 18.42
C GLY A 52 4.26 -11.15 17.53
N MET A 53 4.17 -10.75 16.26
CA MET A 53 5.32 -10.73 15.34
C MET A 53 6.34 -9.65 15.69
N ILE A 54 5.88 -8.54 16.27
CA ILE A 54 6.71 -7.41 16.71
C ILE A 54 6.25 -6.91 18.08
N SER A 55 7.17 -6.26 18.79
CA SER A 55 6.84 -5.60 20.07
C SER A 55 6.09 -4.28 19.85
N MET A 56 5.40 -3.80 20.89
CA MET A 56 4.79 -2.46 20.87
C MET A 56 5.82 -1.35 20.63
N HIS A 57 7.03 -1.48 21.19
CA HIS A 57 8.11 -0.51 20.98
C HIS A 57 8.52 -0.47 19.50
N GLU A 58 8.79 -1.63 18.92
CA GLU A 58 9.17 -1.72 17.51
C GLU A 58 8.08 -1.20 16.58
N ALA A 59 6.81 -1.47 16.90
CA ALA A 59 5.68 -0.93 16.16
C ALA A 59 5.58 0.59 16.25
N SER A 60 5.89 1.18 17.40
CA SER A 60 5.95 2.63 17.56
C SER A 60 7.03 3.25 16.66
N ASP A 61 8.25 2.69 16.68
CA ASP A 61 9.36 3.17 15.84
C ASP A 61 9.03 3.06 14.33
N LEU A 62 8.40 1.95 13.95
CA LEU A 62 7.95 1.72 12.57
C LEU A 62 6.86 2.71 12.16
N SER A 63 5.88 2.95 13.02
CA SER A 63 4.76 3.86 12.76
C SER A 63 5.24 5.30 12.63
N GLU A 64 6.13 5.73 13.53
CA GLU A 64 6.77 7.06 13.46
C GLU A 64 7.49 7.23 12.12
N LYS A 65 8.31 6.25 11.71
CA LYS A 65 9.02 6.35 10.43
C LYS A 65 8.08 6.38 9.22
N VAL A 66 6.99 5.62 9.25
CA VAL A 66 5.99 5.62 8.18
C VAL A 66 5.29 6.98 8.10
N VAL A 67 4.99 7.61 9.23
CA VAL A 67 4.42 8.97 9.32
C VAL A 67 5.39 10.01 8.78
N ASP A 68 6.65 10.00 9.23
CA ASP A 68 7.69 10.96 8.81
C ASP A 68 7.94 10.93 7.30
N ASN A 69 7.75 9.76 6.69
CA ASN A 69 8.09 9.51 5.29
C ASN A 69 6.84 9.35 4.41
N ARG A 70 5.68 9.88 4.85
CA ARG A 70 4.38 9.71 4.19
C ARG A 70 4.42 9.91 2.68
N SER A 71 5.15 10.91 2.18
CA SER A 71 5.26 11.24 0.75
C SER A 71 5.94 10.16 -0.10
N ILE A 72 6.83 9.35 0.48
CA ILE A 72 7.58 8.30 -0.23
C ILE A 72 7.02 6.88 0.03
N ILE A 73 6.05 6.75 0.94
CA ILE A 73 5.45 5.45 1.27
C ILE A 73 4.75 4.86 0.05
N GLN A 74 3.97 5.64 -0.69
CA GLN A 74 3.24 5.10 -1.86
C GLN A 74 4.20 4.53 -2.91
N SER A 75 5.29 5.24 -3.24
CA SER A 75 6.25 4.78 -4.24
C SER A 75 7.10 3.60 -3.74
N THR A 76 7.39 3.55 -2.44
CA THR A 76 8.20 2.48 -1.85
C THR A 76 7.40 1.20 -1.60
N PHE A 77 6.11 1.33 -1.31
CA PHE A 77 5.24 0.27 -0.81
C PHE A 77 3.96 0.09 -1.66
N SER A 78 4.00 0.38 -2.96
CA SER A 78 2.87 0.21 -3.87
C SER A 78 2.32 -1.23 -3.94
N GLU A 79 3.13 -2.24 -3.65
CA GLU A 79 2.77 -3.67 -3.78
C GLU A 79 2.49 -4.36 -2.43
N ILE A 80 2.07 -3.62 -1.38
CA ILE A 80 1.90 -4.20 -0.03
C ILE A 80 0.76 -5.21 0.06
N HIS A 81 -0.31 -5.05 -0.73
CA HIS A 81 -1.49 -5.91 -0.67
C HIS A 81 -1.14 -7.41 -0.85
N HIS A 82 -0.16 -7.72 -1.71
CA HIS A 82 0.21 -9.10 -2.03
C HIS A 82 1.36 -9.67 -1.18
N LYS A 83 2.00 -8.86 -0.32
CA LYS A 83 3.13 -9.33 0.50
C LYS A 83 2.66 -9.99 1.79
N ALA A 84 3.33 -11.08 2.17
CA ALA A 84 3.19 -11.66 3.49
C ALA A 84 3.72 -10.71 4.58
N ASN A 85 3.16 -10.78 5.78
CA ASN A 85 3.56 -9.90 6.88
C ASN A 85 5.05 -10.03 7.25
N THR A 86 5.65 -11.21 7.11
CA THR A 86 7.08 -11.45 7.35
C THR A 86 7.97 -10.72 6.34
N GLU A 87 7.58 -10.72 5.08
CA GLU A 87 8.29 -10.04 3.99
C GLU A 87 8.12 -8.52 4.09
N LEU A 88 6.90 -8.07 4.39
CA LEU A 88 6.60 -6.66 4.66
C LEU A 88 7.43 -6.13 5.84
N LEU A 89 7.47 -6.87 6.95
CA LEU A 89 8.25 -6.51 8.13
C LEU A 89 9.75 -6.40 7.81
N SER A 90 10.28 -7.32 7.01
CA SER A 90 11.69 -7.27 6.58
C SER A 90 11.98 -5.99 5.78
N LYS A 91 11.07 -5.63 4.86
CA LYS A 91 11.18 -4.40 4.07
C LYS A 91 11.05 -3.14 4.93
N LEU A 92 10.15 -3.15 5.91
CA LEU A 92 9.97 -2.08 6.90
C LEU A 92 11.22 -1.87 7.76
N ARG A 93 11.84 -2.93 8.25
CA ARG A 93 13.11 -2.85 9.00
C ARG A 93 14.26 -2.33 8.15
N LEU A 94 14.31 -2.69 6.86
CA LEU A 94 15.27 -2.11 5.92
C LEU A 94 14.99 -0.63 5.66
N PHE A 95 13.72 -0.24 5.61
CA PHE A 95 13.30 1.15 5.47
C PHE A 95 13.72 2.01 6.67
N LEU A 96 13.59 1.50 7.90
CA LEU A 96 14.12 2.15 9.11
C LEU A 96 15.63 2.42 9.05
N ARG A 97 16.38 1.49 8.46
CA ARG A 97 17.86 1.54 8.41
C ARG A 97 18.40 2.45 7.30
N LYS A 98 17.58 2.86 6.32
CA LYS A 98 18.04 3.76 5.27
C LYS A 98 18.15 5.18 5.83
N PRO A 99 19.35 5.80 5.82
CA PRO A 99 19.48 7.20 6.16
C PRO A 99 18.70 8.05 5.14
N VAL A 100 17.96 9.02 5.66
CA VAL A 100 17.14 9.97 4.88
C VAL A 100 18.01 10.76 3.88
N ASP A 101 19.34 10.76 4.09
CA ASP A 101 20.33 11.46 3.28
C ASP A 101 20.61 10.85 1.90
N CYS A 102 20.21 9.59 1.63
CA CYS A 102 20.41 9.00 0.30
C CYS A 102 19.40 9.47 -0.75
N ILE A 103 18.35 10.20 -0.36
CA ILE A 103 17.35 10.74 -1.31
C ILE A 103 17.87 12.02 -1.98
N TRP A 104 18.70 12.82 -1.30
CA TRP A 104 19.33 14.01 -1.87
C TRP A 104 20.32 13.68 -3.00
N VAL A 105 21.00 12.54 -2.94
CA VAL A 105 21.96 12.14 -3.97
C VAL A 105 21.27 11.79 -5.31
N SER A 106 19.96 11.49 -5.28
CA SER A 106 19.19 11.18 -6.49
C SER A 106 18.59 12.41 -7.17
N PHE A 107 18.42 13.51 -6.44
CA PHE A 107 17.98 14.81 -6.98
C PHE A 107 19.14 15.79 -6.86
N GLY A 108 20.05 15.76 -7.85
CA GLY A 108 21.28 16.56 -7.90
C GLY A 108 21.08 18.05 -7.58
N THR A 109 21.09 18.38 -6.31
CA THR A 109 21.09 19.75 -5.79
C THR A 109 22.08 19.80 -4.65
N GLN A 110 23.14 20.57 -4.90
CA GLN A 110 24.29 20.75 -4.02
C GLN A 110 23.85 21.51 -2.74
N PRO A 111 24.37 21.16 -1.55
CA PRO A 111 24.04 21.87 -0.33
C PRO A 111 24.59 23.30 -0.37
N PRO A 112 23.90 24.29 0.22
CA PRO A 112 24.39 25.66 0.28
C PRO A 112 25.58 25.74 1.25
N THR A 113 26.60 26.47 0.81
CA THR A 113 27.82 26.84 1.55
C THR A 113 27.55 27.57 2.85
#